data_AF-A0A7W6BP60-F1
#
_entry.id   AF-A0A7W6BP60-F1
#
_cell.length_a   1.000
_cell.length_b   1.000
_cell.length_c   1.000
_cell.angle_alpha   90.00
_cell.angle_beta   90.00
_cell.angle_gamma   90.00
#
_symmetry.space_group_name_H-M   'P 1'
#
loop_
_entity.id
_entity.type
_entity.pdbx_description
1 polymer ?
#
loop_
_entity_poly.entity_id
_entity_poly.type
_entity_poly.pdbx_seq_one_letter_code
_entity_poly.pdbx_strand_id
1 'polypeptide(L)' 'MVEITDHAIVRWLERVKGVDIAKIREEMQSPALATAQEFGCPVVIGRNGERMLVRDGVVVTVFSKRFGKMDRRMKG' A
#
# COMPACT_ATOMS: atom_id res chain seq x y z
N MET A 1 -15.85 24.01 12.11
CA MET A 1 -15.79 22.76 11.31
C MET A 1 -14.97 21.77 12.11
N VAL A 2 -15.34 20.49 12.12
CA VAL A 2 -14.60 19.46 12.87
C VAL A 2 -13.78 18.63 11.87
N GLU A 3 -12.50 18.44 12.14
CA GLU A 3 -11.57 17.69 11.30
C GLU A 3 -11.55 16.20 11.65
N ILE A 4 -11.40 15.35 10.63
CA ILE A 4 -11.30 13.89 10.80
C ILE A 4 -9.86 13.48 10.52
N THR A 5 -9.24 12.81 11.49
CA THR A 5 -7.86 12.34 11.39
C THR A 5 -7.77 10.96 10.74
N ASP A 6 -6.61 10.62 10.17
CA ASP A 6 -6.33 9.27 9.66
C ASP A 6 -6.52 8.19 10.75
N HIS A 7 -6.17 8.51 12.00
CA HIS A 7 -6.41 7.62 13.14
C HIS A 7 -7.89 7.30 13.31
N ALA A 8 -8.76 8.30 13.23
CA ALA A 8 -10.20 8.11 13.35
C ALA A 8 -10.76 7.24 12.19
N ILE A 9 -10.24 7.43 10.98
CA ILE A 9 -10.61 6.62 9.80
C ILE A 9 -10.22 5.14 10.03
N VAL A 10 -8.99 4.88 10.48
CA VAL A 10 -8.53 3.51 10.78
C VAL A 10 -9.43 2.85 11.83
N ARG A 11 -9.75 3.54 12.93
CA ARG A 11 -10.63 3.01 13.98
C ARG A 11 -12.05 2.75 13.49
N TRP A 12 -12.56 3.61 12.61
CA TRP A 12 -13.88 3.41 12.02
C TRP A 12 -13.91 2.20 11.10
N LEU A 13 -12.87 1.98 10.28
CA LEU A 13 -12.75 0.77 9.45
C LEU A 13 -12.73 -0.50 10.30
N GLU A 14 -11.94 -0.52 11.38
CA GLU A 14 -11.86 -1.65 12.31
C GLU A 14 -13.21 -1.92 13.00
N ARG A 15 -13.77 -0.91 13.66
CA ARG A 15 -14.89 -1.10 14.61
C ARG A 15 -16.26 -1.07 13.96
N VAL A 16 -16.43 -0.33 12.86
CA VAL A 16 -17.73 -0.14 12.20
C VAL A 16 -17.84 -0.98 10.93
N LYS A 17 -16.76 -1.09 10.16
CA LYS A 17 -16.74 -1.91 8.93
C LYS A 17 -16.22 -3.33 9.15
N GLY A 18 -15.68 -3.65 10.33
CA GLY A 18 -15.13 -4.96 10.63
C GLY A 18 -13.88 -5.30 9.81
N VAL A 19 -13.17 -4.27 9.32
CA VAL A 19 -11.95 -4.45 8.53
C VAL A 19 -10.80 -4.77 9.47
N ASP A 20 -10.18 -5.94 9.28
CA ASP A 20 -9.00 -6.34 10.03
C ASP A 20 -7.73 -5.76 9.40
N ILE A 21 -7.29 -4.61 9.92
CA ILE A 21 -6.10 -3.90 9.44
C ILE A 21 -4.81 -4.69 9.70
N ALA A 22 -4.75 -5.48 10.77
CA ALA A 22 -3.58 -6.31 11.08
C ALA A 22 -3.44 -7.43 10.06
N LYS A 23 -4.55 -8.11 9.75
CA LYS A 23 -4.57 -9.14 8.70
C LYS A 23 -4.23 -8.59 7.32
N ILE A 24 -4.74 -7.42 6.94
CA ILE A 24 -4.37 -6.76 5.67
C ILE A 24 -2.86 -6.50 5.63
N ARG A 25 -2.27 -6.04 6.74
CA ARG A 25 -0.82 -5.83 6.82
C ARG A 25 -0.06 -7.13 6.58
N GLU A 26 -0.47 -8.23 7.20
CA GLU A 26 0.14 -9.55 6.98
C GLU A 26 0.00 -10.02 5.53
N GLU A 27 -1.16 -9.81 4.89
CA GLU A 27 -1.38 -10.16 3.48
C GLU A 27 -0.51 -9.34 2.52
N MET A 28 -0.26 -8.07 2.85
CA MET A 28 0.65 -7.19 2.10
C MET A 28 2.11 -7.57 2.29
N GLN A 29 2.48 -8.12 3.46
CA GLN A 29 3.83 -8.59 3.71
C GLN A 29 4.15 -9.76 2.79
N SER A 30 5.21 -9.62 2.01
CA SER A 30 5.67 -10.68 1.11
C SER A 30 7.19 -10.72 1.04
N PRO A 31 7.79 -11.89 0.79
CA PRO A 31 9.23 -12.00 0.55
C PRO A 31 9.72 -11.06 -0.56
N ALA A 32 8.86 -10.71 -1.52
CA ALA A 32 9.17 -9.78 -2.59
C ALA A 32 9.51 -8.36 -2.09
N LEU A 33 8.97 -7.91 -0.95
CA LEU A 33 9.34 -6.63 -0.35
C LEU A 33 10.78 -6.65 0.19
N ALA A 34 11.20 -7.75 0.83
CA ALA A 34 12.56 -7.93 1.31
C ALA A 34 13.55 -7.97 0.14
N THR A 35 13.27 -8.77 -0.89
CA THR A 35 14.08 -8.79 -2.12
C THR A 35 14.11 -7.42 -2.79
N ALA A 36 12.98 -6.72 -2.89
CA ALA A 36 12.97 -5.38 -3.49
C ALA A 36 13.86 -4.38 -2.74
N GLN A 37 13.91 -4.46 -1.41
CA GLN A 37 14.82 -3.63 -0.62
C GLN A 37 16.29 -3.97 -0.91
N GLU A 38 16.65 -5.24 -0.99
CA GLU A 38 18.02 -5.70 -1.28
C GLU A 38 18.52 -5.22 -2.65
N PHE A 39 17.64 -5.26 -3.66
CA PHE A 39 17.97 -4.87 -5.03
C PHE A 39 17.72 -3.37 -5.32
N GLY A 40 17.21 -2.61 -4.35
CA GLY A 40 16.84 -1.21 -4.54
C GLY A 40 15.68 -0.99 -5.52
N CYS A 41 14.79 -1.98 -5.64
CA CYS A 41 13.62 -1.91 -6.52
C CYS A 41 12.52 -1.03 -5.90
N PRO A 42 12.12 0.08 -6.55
CA PRO A 42 11.14 1.00 -5.99
C PRO A 42 9.71 0.47 -6.07
N VAL A 43 9.43 -0.53 -6.92
CA VAL A 43 8.07 -1.02 -7.17
C VAL A 43 8.01 -2.53 -7.01
N VAL A 44 7.05 -2.98 -6.20
CA VAL A 44 6.73 -4.41 -6.00
C VAL A 44 5.32 -4.68 -6.48
N ILE A 45 5.14 -5.76 -7.25
CA ILE A 45 3.81 -6.24 -7.64
C ILE A 45 3.31 -7.21 -6.57
N GLY A 46 2.21 -6.85 -5.92
CA GLY A 46 1.57 -7.67 -4.90
C GLY A 46 0.82 -8.87 -5.51
N ARG A 47 0.38 -9.78 -4.64
CA ARG A 47 -0.28 -11.04 -5.04
C ARG A 47 -1.58 -10.82 -5.81
N ASN A 48 -2.27 -9.69 -5.57
CA ASN A 48 -3.52 -9.36 -6.24
C ASN A 48 -3.31 -8.47 -7.49
N GLY A 49 -2.06 -8.23 -7.89
CA GLY A 49 -1.68 -7.39 -9.03
C GLY A 49 -1.74 -5.88 -8.77
N GLU A 50 -1.85 -5.49 -7.50
CA GLU A 50 -1.58 -4.15 -7.03
C GLU A 50 -0.08 -3.82 -7.09
N ARG A 51 0.25 -2.54 -7.19
CA ARG A 51 1.65 -2.07 -7.22
C ARG A 51 1.95 -1.30 -5.96
N MET A 52 3.01 -1.69 -5.28
CA MET A 52 3.45 -1.07 -4.03
C MET A 52 4.71 -0.26 -4.31
N LEU A 53 4.66 1.04 -4.04
CA LEU A 53 5.83 1.91 -4.07
C LEU A 53 6.57 1.80 -2.74
N VAL A 54 7.83 1.37 -2.80
CA VAL A 54 8.72 1.24 -1.65
C VAL A 54 9.72 2.41 -1.67
N ARG A 55 9.85 3.08 -0.53
CA ARG A 55 10.88 4.10 -0.28
C ARG A 55 11.49 3.85 1.08
N ASP A 56 12.81 3.73 1.14
CA ASP A 56 13.57 3.52 2.38
C ASP A 56 13.05 2.34 3.23
N GLY A 57 12.69 1.23 2.57
CA GLY A 57 12.14 0.04 3.24
C GLY A 57 10.68 0.15 3.66
N VAL A 58 9.98 1.23 3.31
CA VAL A 58 8.58 1.47 3.67
C VAL A 58 7.69 1.49 2.43
N VAL A 59 6.58 0.75 2.47
CA VAL A 59 5.52 0.88 1.45
C VAL A 59 4.78 2.19 1.70
N VAL A 60 4.96 3.16 0.80
CA VAL A 60 4.37 4.51 0.94
C VAL A 60 3.09 4.69 0.11
N THR A 61 2.85 3.84 -0.88
CA THR A 61 1.67 3.94 -1.74
C THR A 61 1.32 2.58 -2.34
N VAL A 62 0.02 2.30 -2.46
CA VAL A 62 -0.52 1.12 -3.16
C VAL A 62 -1.40 1.57 -4.31
N PHE A 63 -1.05 1.19 -5.54
CA PHE A 63 -1.83 1.46 -6.74
C PHE A 63 -2.66 0.23 -7.11
N SER A 64 -3.98 0.39 -7.22
CA SER A 64 -4.83 -0.72 -7.64
C SER A 64 -4.68 -1.02 -9.15
N LYS A 65 -4.90 -2.28 -9.52
CA LYS A 65 -4.78 -2.81 -10.89
C LYS A 65 -5.59 -2.01 -11.94
N ARG A 66 -6.67 -1.33 -11.54
CA ARG A 66 -7.54 -0.55 -12.42
C ARG A 66 -6.95 0.80 -12.87
N PHE A 67 -5.94 1.34 -12.17
CA PHE A 67 -5.40 2.68 -12.45
C PHE A 67 -4.23 2.72 -13.45
N GLY A 68 -4.07 1.70 -14.31
CA GLY A 68 -2.97 1.58 -15.27
C GLY A 68 -2.81 2.71 -16.30
N LYS A 69 -3.74 3.68 -16.39
CA LYS A 69 -3.60 4.84 -17.30
C LYS A 69 -2.83 6.03 -16.71
N MET A 70 -2.67 6.15 -15.39
CA MET A 70 -2.04 7.33 -14.76
C MET A 70 -0.50 7.22 -14.64
N ASP A 71 0.05 6.02 -14.84
CA ASP A 71 1.46 5.69 -14.61
C ASP A 71 2.44 6.30 -15.62
N ARG A 72 1.96 6.72 -16.79
CA ARG A 72 2.83 7.28 -17.85
C ARG A 72 3.41 8.66 -17.50
N ARG A 73 2.96 9.31 -16.41
CA ARG A 73 3.37 10.68 -16.05
C ARG A 73 4.58 10.77 -15.10
N MET A 74 5.04 9.65 -14.53
CA MET A 74 6.16 9.64 -13.56
C MET A 74 7.52 9.23 -14.16
N LYS A 75 7.63 9.11 -15.49
CA LYS A 75 8.92 8.93 -16.20
C LYS A 75 9.52 10.27 -16.69
N GLY A 76 9.27 11.35 -15.96
CA GLY A 76 9.85 12.68 -16.22
C GLY A 76 11.04 12.93 -15.33
#